data_AF-K1UBW7-F1
#
_entry.id   AF-K1UBW7-F1
#
_cell.length_a   1.000
_cell.length_b   1.000
_cell.length_c   1.000
_cell.angle_alpha   90.00
_cell.angle_beta   90.00
_cell.angle_gamma   90.00
#
_symmetry.space_group_name_H-M   'P 1'
#
loop_
_entity.id
_entity.type
_entity.pdbx_description
1 polymer ?
#
loop_
_entity_poly.entity_id
_entity_poly.type
_entity_poly.pdbx_seq_one_letter_code
_entity_poly.pdbx_strand_id
1 'polypeptide(L)' 'MIAKLSKGGSFSGAVQYIFGPGKGADCLAGMGVLFKDTPSIIRGFERQAAQNPKVSKPVGHVVLSFSPRDAARLDN' A
#
# COMPACT_ATOMS: atom_id res chain seq x y z
N MET A 1 9.24 -3.40 17.16
CA MET A 1 8.39 -3.38 15.94
C MET A 1 6.94 -3.57 16.35
N ILE A 2 6.01 -2.82 15.77
CA ILE A 2 4.56 -2.99 15.95
C ILE A 2 3.94 -3.13 14.56
N ALA A 3 2.99 -4.06 14.43
CA ALA A 3 2.23 -4.25 13.19
C ALA A 3 0.79 -3.77 13.37
N LYS A 4 0.25 -3.10 12.35
CA LYS A 4 -1.18 -2.78 12.23
C LYS A 4 -1.75 -3.43 10.98
N LEU A 5 -2.81 -4.19 11.17
CA LEU A 5 -3.57 -4.83 10.09
C LEU A 5 -4.85 -4.05 9.83
N SER A 6 -5.16 -3.82 8.55
CA SER A 6 -6.41 -3.20 8.14
C SER A 6 -6.96 -3.87 6.88
N LYS A 7 -8.29 -3.92 6.79
CA LYS A 7 -9.01 -4.41 5.60
C LYS A 7 -9.88 -3.29 5.06
N GLY A 8 -9.89 -3.12 3.74
CA GLY A 8 -10.57 -2.00 3.07
C GLY A 8 -11.40 -2.45 1.86
N GLY A 9 -12.37 -1.61 1.50
CA GLY A 9 -13.21 -1.79 0.31
C GLY A 9 -12.57 -1.25 -0.98
N SER A 10 -11.60 -0.34 -0.88
CA SER A 10 -10.94 0.31 -2.02
C SER A 10 -9.45 0.54 -1.72
N PHE A 11 -8.63 0.35 -2.76
CA PHE A 11 -7.19 0.53 -2.73
C PHE A 11 -6.77 2.00 -2.70
N SER A 12 -7.65 2.93 -3.06
CA SER A 12 -7.35 4.37 -3.11
C SER A 12 -6.74 4.87 -1.79
N GLY A 13 -7.37 4.54 -0.66
CA GLY A 13 -6.87 4.95 0.66
C GLY A 13 -5.54 4.30 1.04
N ALA A 14 -5.33 3.02 0.71
CA ALA A 14 -4.09 2.31 1.02
C ALA A 14 -2.90 2.86 0.22
N VAL A 15 -3.09 3.11 -1.08
CA VAL A 15 -2.03 3.66 -1.93
C VAL A 15 -1.73 5.11 -1.57
N GLN A 16 -2.75 5.94 -1.30
CA GLN A 16 -2.55 7.32 -0.84
C GLN A 16 -1.88 7.41 0.53
N TYR A 17 -2.08 6.43 1.41
CA TYR A 17 -1.38 6.38 2.69
C TYR A 17 0.13 6.28 2.52
N ILE A 18 0.58 5.50 1.53
CA ILE A 18 2.00 5.22 1.24
C ILE A 18 2.61 6.34 0.39
N PHE A 19 1.98 6.67 -0.75
CA PHE A 19 2.51 7.58 -1.76
C PHE A 19 1.83 8.96 -1.77
N GLY A 20 1.18 9.33 -0.67
CA GLY A 20 0.55 10.63 -0.52
C GLY A 20 1.57 11.79 -0.52
N PRO A 21 1.11 13.03 -0.78
CA PRO A 21 1.98 14.21 -0.70
C PRO A 21 2.71 14.29 0.64
N GLY A 22 4.01 14.57 0.60
CA GLY A 22 4.84 14.73 1.81
C GLY A 22 5.22 13.42 2.53
N LYS A 23 4.86 12.24 1.99
CA LYS A 23 5.24 10.95 2.59
C LYS A 23 6.69 10.55 2.32
N GLY A 24 7.23 10.88 1.14
CA GLY A 24 8.61 10.58 0.76
C GLY A 24 8.96 9.09 0.87
N ALA A 25 7.99 8.20 0.67
CA ALA A 25 8.20 6.76 0.82
C ALA A 25 8.98 6.19 -0.37
N ASP A 26 10.00 5.38 -0.08
CA ASP A 26 10.72 4.59 -1.09
C ASP A 26 9.97 3.28 -1.38
N CYS A 27 9.77 3.00 -2.67
CA CYS A 27 9.17 1.74 -3.08
C CYS A 27 10.25 0.68 -3.28
N LEU A 28 10.24 -0.35 -2.42
CA LEU A 28 11.18 -1.47 -2.51
C LEU A 28 10.79 -2.49 -3.59
N ALA A 29 9.49 -2.71 -3.77
CA ALA A 29 8.95 -3.63 -4.77
C ALA A 29 7.48 -3.32 -5.08
N GLY A 30 7.09 -3.56 -6.33
CA GLY A 30 5.71 -3.49 -6.79
C GLY A 30 5.49 -4.46 -7.94
N MET A 31 4.47 -5.31 -7.85
CA MET A 31 4.14 -6.30 -8.88
C MET A 31 2.66 -6.23 -9.25
N GLY A 32 2.33 -6.62 -10.48
CA GLY A 32 0.94 -6.81 -10.92
C GLY A 32 0.16 -5.53 -11.21
N VAL A 33 0.78 -4.35 -11.16
CA VAL A 33 0.15 -3.07 -11.53
C VAL A 33 1.13 -2.17 -12.29
N LEU A 34 0.58 -1.22 -13.05
CA LEU A 34 1.37 -0.20 -13.73
C LEU A 34 1.92 0.81 -12.71
N PHE A 35 3.21 0.71 -12.42
CA PHE A 35 3.90 1.51 -11.41
C PHE A 35 4.43 2.84 -11.96
N LYS A 36 3.52 3.67 -12.49
CA LYS A 36 3.85 4.98 -13.09
C LYS A 36 3.61 6.16 -12.15
N ASP A 37 2.43 6.19 -11.55
CA ASP A 37 1.97 7.24 -10.66
C ASP A 37 0.87 6.68 -9.73
N THR A 38 0.62 7.37 -8.61
CA THR A 38 -0.39 6.97 -7.62
C THR A 38 -1.76 6.67 -8.25
N PRO A 39 -2.33 7.51 -9.14
CA PRO A 39 -3.57 7.20 -9.84
C PRO A 39 -3.52 5.92 -10.68
N SER A 40 -2.41 5.65 -11.37
CA SER A 40 -2.25 4.45 -12.22
C SER A 40 -2.16 3.17 -11.39
N ILE A 41 -1.48 3.22 -10.25
CA ILE A 41 -1.42 2.11 -9.28
C ILE A 41 -2.82 1.81 -8.73
N ILE A 42 -3.54 2.84 -8.27
CA ILE A 42 -4.91 2.70 -7.75
C ILE A 42 -5.81 2.07 -8.82
N ARG A 43 -5.82 2.61 -10.04
CA ARG A 43 -6.63 2.06 -11.14
C ARG A 43 -6.28 0.60 -11.45
N GLY A 44 -5.00 0.23 -11.39
CA GLY A 44 -4.55 -1.14 -11.61
C GLY A 44 -5.14 -2.13 -10.60
N PHE A 45 -5.10 -1.78 -9.32
CA PHE A 45 -5.68 -2.62 -8.27
C PHE A 45 -7.21 -2.66 -8.31
N GLU A 46 -7.87 -1.52 -8.52
CA GLU A 46 -9.33 -1.47 -8.60
C GLU A 46 -9.87 -2.27 -9.78
N ARG A 47 -9.20 -2.23 -10.94
CA ARG A 47 -9.54 -3.09 -12.08
C ARG A 47 -9.42 -4.57 -11.75
N GLN A 48 -8.41 -4.98 -11.00
CA GLN A 48 -8.25 -6.36 -10.56
C GLN A 48 -9.32 -6.76 -9.54
N ALA A 49 -9.62 -5.90 -8.56
CA ALA A 49 -10.67 -6.15 -7.59
C ALA A 49 -12.05 -6.33 -8.26
N ALA A 50 -12.33 -5.52 -9.30
CA ALA A 50 -13.57 -5.61 -10.07
C ALA A 50 -13.75 -6.94 -10.82
N GLN A 51 -12.68 -7.73 -11.03
CA GLN A 51 -12.78 -9.07 -11.64
C GLN A 51 -13.54 -10.07 -10.76
N ASN A 52 -13.57 -9.85 -9.44
CA ASN A 52 -14.32 -10.69 -8.51
C ASN A 52 -15.22 -9.84 -7.60
N PRO A 53 -16.38 -9.39 -8.10
CA PRO A 53 -17.28 -8.51 -7.37
C PRO A 53 -17.89 -9.14 -6.11
N LYS A 54 -17.74 -10.46 -5.90
CA LYS A 54 -18.19 -11.14 -4.67
C LYS A 54 -17.35 -10.76 -3.44
N VAL A 55 -16.14 -10.23 -3.65
CA VAL A 55 -15.23 -9.82 -2.58
C VAL A 55 -15.49 -8.37 -2.20
N SER A 56 -16.22 -8.14 -1.10
CA SER A 56 -16.59 -6.80 -0.64
C SER A 56 -15.45 -6.00 0.02
N LYS A 57 -14.37 -6.67 0.43
CA LYS A 57 -13.18 -6.07 1.05
C LYS A 57 -11.90 -6.63 0.42
N PRO A 58 -11.55 -6.22 -0.81
CA PRO A 58 -10.43 -6.78 -1.56
C PRO A 58 -9.06 -6.33 -1.02
N VAL A 59 -9.01 -5.30 -0.18
CA VAL A 59 -7.75 -4.73 0.33
C VAL A 59 -7.35 -5.37 1.64
N GLY A 60 -6.14 -5.93 1.67
CA GLY A 60 -5.39 -6.18 2.90
C GLY A 60 -4.20 -5.23 2.97
N HIS A 61 -4.10 -4.44 4.03
CA HIS A 61 -3.00 -3.48 4.24
C HIS A 61 -2.34 -3.74 5.59
N VAL A 62 -1.03 -4.00 5.56
CA VAL A 62 -0.17 -4.25 6.71
C VAL A 62 0.84 -3.12 6.83
N VAL A 63 0.85 -2.45 7.98
CA VAL A 63 1.84 -1.43 8.31
C VAL A 63 2.75 -1.97 9.39
N LEU A 64 4.06 -1.90 9.16
CA LEU A 64 5.08 -2.19 10.17
C LEU A 64 5.72 -0.88 10.62
N SER A 65 5.78 -0.67 11.93
CA SER A 65 6.41 0.48 12.54
C SER A 65 7.56 0.03 13.41
N PHE A 66 8.74 0.61 13.18
CA PHE A 66 9.96 0.32 13.94
C PHE A 66 10.19 1.40 14.98
N SER A 67 10.93 1.05 16.03
CA SER A 67 11.34 2.05 17.03
C SER A 67 12.32 3.02 16.37
N PRO A 68 12.28 4.33 16.67
CA PRO A 68 13.32 5.26 16.24
C PRO A 68 14.73 4.83 16.68
N ARG A 69 14.85 4.07 17.77
CA ARG A 69 16.14 3.51 18.25
C ARG A 69 16.73 2.47 17.30
N ASP A 70 15.91 1.84 16.45
CA ASP A 70 16.34 0.83 15.50
C ASP A 70 16.77 1.45 14.15
N ALA A 71 16.74 2.78 13.99
CA ALA A 71 16.97 3.44 12.70
C ALA A 71 18.30 3.08 12.04
N ALA A 72 19.38 2.92 12.80
CA ALA A 72 20.70 2.53 12.27
C ALA A 72 20.75 1.09 11.72
N ARG A 73 19.71 0.28 11.97
CA ARG A 73 19.57 -1.10 11.50
C ARG A 73 18.60 -1.23 10.32
N LEU A 74 17.99 -0.12 9.89
CA LEU A 74 17.06 -0.08 8.77
C LEU A 74 17.80 0.41 7.54
N ASP A 75 18.08 -0.51 6.63
CA ASP A 75 18.57 -0.26 5.28
C ASP A 75 17.60 -0.82 4.24
N ASN A 76 17.74 -0.38 2.99
CA ASN A 76 16.98 -0.85 1.84
C ASN A 76 17.85 -1.75 0.96
#